data_AF-A0A560KH04-F1
#
_entry.id   AF-A0A560KH04-F1
#
_cell.length_a   1.000
_cell.length_b   1.000
_cell.length_c   1.000
_cell.angle_alpha   90.00
_cell.angle_beta   90.00
_cell.angle_gamma   90.00
#
_symmetry.space_group_name_H-M   'P 1'
#
loop_
_entity.id
_entity.type
_entity.pdbx_description
1 polymer ?
#
loop_
_entity_poly.entity_id
_entity_poly.type
_entity_poly.pdbx_seq_one_letter_code
_entity_poly.pdbx_strand_id
1 'polypeptide(L)'
;MLLVVFPFVPELVILLTSLFAGLSGCRPGSDTGCPVGSSAAEIIRHALEAGFLVGSRFGDGLAALWLAACCWLITLGWLRLWTRLLLAFAVSLICAFVPYFGPMLSISHLVNPKCSPNEGGVGDCFVYGNDVGGAAHKVVSLGWRIIEGAPIAIGIFAVYAIVAVIIELRARRQAPRPMG
;
A
#
# COMPACT_ATOMS: atom_id res chain seq x y z
N MET A 1 -6.69 -11.42 7.60
CA MET A 1 -5.24 -11.15 7.59
C MET A 1 -4.65 -11.17 6.18
N LEU A 2 -4.89 -12.20 5.36
CA LEU A 2 -4.43 -12.25 3.95
C LEU A 2 -4.86 -11.03 3.10
N LEU A 3 -6.08 -10.52 3.31
CA LEU A 3 -6.60 -9.29 2.70
C LEU A 3 -5.86 -7.99 3.13
N VAL A 4 -5.06 -8.01 4.18
CA VAL A 4 -4.25 -6.83 4.54
C VAL A 4 -2.88 -6.92 3.86
N VAL A 5 -2.40 -8.13 3.58
CA VAL A 5 -1.06 -8.40 3.03
C VAL A 5 -1.01 -8.26 1.51
N PHE A 6 -2.12 -8.51 0.81
CA PHE A 6 -2.21 -8.42 -0.65
C PHE A 6 -1.67 -7.11 -1.26
N PRO A 7 -1.99 -5.90 -0.73
CA PRO A 7 -1.42 -4.65 -1.24
C PRO A 7 0.09 -4.50 -1.00
N PHE A 8 0.68 -5.26 -0.08
CA PHE A 8 2.13 -5.26 0.19
C PHE A 8 2.92 -6.24 -0.69
N VAL A 9 2.25 -7.07 -1.49
CA VAL A 9 2.92 -8.07 -2.34
C VAL A 9 3.99 -7.46 -3.27
N PRO A 10 3.71 -6.35 -3.98
CA PRO A 10 4.73 -5.71 -4.82
C PRO A 10 5.96 -5.26 -4.02
N GLU A 11 5.73 -4.69 -2.83
CA GLU A 11 6.77 -4.23 -1.91
C GLU A 11 7.64 -5.40 -1.41
N LEU A 12 7.01 -6.50 -1.01
CA LEU A 12 7.68 -7.74 -0.60
C LEU A 12 8.55 -8.30 -1.72
N VAL A 13 8.06 -8.30 -2.96
CA VAL A 13 8.83 -8.78 -4.12
C VAL A 13 10.06 -7.90 -4.35
N ILE A 14 9.93 -6.56 -4.25
CA ILE A 14 11.06 -5.63 -4.40
C ILE A 14 12.09 -5.82 -3.29
N LEU A 15 11.65 -5.99 -2.04
CA LEU A 15 12.55 -6.22 -0.90
C LEU A 15 13.27 -7.57 -1.01
N LEU A 16 12.57 -8.65 -1.36
CA LEU A 16 13.17 -9.98 -1.50
C LEU A 16 14.16 -10.05 -2.66
N THR A 17 13.83 -9.45 -3.80
CA THR A 17 14.72 -9.41 -4.97
C THR A 17 15.95 -8.55 -4.71
N SER A 18 15.80 -7.41 -4.03
CA SER A 18 16.94 -6.56 -3.64
C SER A 18 17.87 -7.24 -2.64
N LEU A 19 17.31 -7.97 -1.66
CA LEU A 19 18.08 -8.76 -0.70
C LEU A 19 18.87 -9.87 -1.40
N PHE A 20 18.23 -10.61 -2.31
CA PHE A 20 18.89 -11.68 -3.07
C PHE A 20 20.01 -11.15 -3.98
N ALA A 21 19.77 -10.02 -4.64
CA ALA A 21 20.79 -9.34 -5.45
C ALA A 21 21.96 -8.82 -4.58
N GLY A 22 21.67 -8.26 -3.41
CA GLY A 22 22.68 -7.83 -2.45
C GLY A 22 23.54 -8.99 -1.92
N LEU A 23 22.92 -10.12 -1.60
CA LEU A 23 23.64 -11.36 -1.21
C LEU A 23 24.50 -11.91 -2.35
N SER A 24 24.11 -11.68 -3.61
CA SER A 24 24.86 -12.06 -4.80
C SER A 24 26.02 -11.10 -5.15
N GLY A 25 26.26 -10.08 -4.31
CA GLY A 25 27.33 -9.09 -4.50
C GLY A 25 26.95 -7.90 -5.38
N CYS A 26 25.68 -7.77 -5.79
CA CYS A 26 25.22 -6.64 -6.59
C CYS A 26 25.02 -5.41 -5.69
N ARG A 27 25.59 -4.26 -6.07
CA ARG A 27 25.34 -2.99 -5.38
C ARG A 27 24.20 -2.20 -6.04
N PRO A 28 23.21 -1.70 -5.26
CA PRO A 28 22.22 -0.76 -5.80
C PRO A 28 22.94 0.51 -6.27
N GLY A 29 22.64 0.96 -7.49
CA GLY A 29 23.22 2.16 -8.10
C GLY A 29 24.61 2.01 -8.75
N SER A 30 25.21 0.82 -8.82
CA SER A 30 26.43 0.62 -9.61
C SER A 30 26.12 0.39 -11.09
N ASP A 31 26.76 1.13 -11.99
CA ASP A 31 26.67 0.92 -13.45
C ASP A 31 27.32 -0.40 -13.91
N THR A 32 28.05 -1.06 -13.01
CA THR A 32 28.66 -2.38 -13.27
C THR A 32 27.60 -3.47 -13.21
N GLY A 33 27.34 -4.10 -14.35
CA GLY A 33 26.41 -5.21 -14.50
C GLY A 33 26.79 -6.38 -13.59
N CYS A 34 25.82 -6.79 -12.76
CA CYS A 34 25.90 -8.00 -11.96
C CYS A 34 25.26 -9.16 -12.73
N PRO A 35 25.76 -10.41 -12.65
CA PRO A 35 25.20 -11.54 -13.42
C PRO A 35 23.71 -11.80 -13.16
N VAL A 36 23.21 -11.43 -11.97
CA VAL A 36 21.79 -11.53 -11.58
C VAL A 36 21.08 -10.16 -11.65
N GLY A 37 21.83 -9.08 -11.91
CA GLY A 37 21.35 -7.69 -11.84
C GLY A 37 20.30 -7.37 -12.90
N SER A 38 20.48 -7.83 -14.12
CA SER A 38 19.51 -7.60 -15.21
C SER A 38 18.17 -8.28 -14.95
N SER A 39 18.21 -9.54 -14.49
CA SER A 39 17.01 -10.28 -14.07
C SER A 39 16.34 -9.66 -12.85
N ALA A 40 17.12 -9.19 -11.87
CA ALA A 40 16.57 -8.55 -10.67
C ALA A 40 15.90 -7.21 -11.01
N ALA A 41 16.51 -6.40 -11.87
CA ALA A 41 15.95 -5.14 -12.34
C ALA A 41 14.66 -5.34 -13.14
N GLU A 42 14.60 -6.36 -14.00
CA GLU A 42 13.38 -6.72 -14.75
C GLU A 42 12.23 -7.12 -13.81
N ILE A 43 12.52 -7.93 -12.78
CA ILE A 43 11.52 -8.34 -11.79
C ILE A 43 11.05 -7.12 -10.97
N ILE A 44 11.97 -6.25 -10.56
CA ILE A 44 11.63 -5.00 -9.85
C ILE A 44 10.76 -4.12 -10.73
N ARG A 45 11.08 -3.99 -12.03
CA ARG A 45 10.28 -3.24 -13.00
C ARG A 45 8.85 -3.76 -13.09
N HIS A 46 8.68 -5.07 -13.25
CA HIS A 46 7.35 -5.69 -13.28
C HIS A 46 6.60 -5.56 -11.95
N ALA A 47 7.29 -5.67 -10.81
CA ALA A 47 6.70 -5.45 -9.50
C ALA A 47 6.22 -4.01 -9.33
N LEU A 48 6.98 -3.01 -9.81
CA LEU A 48 6.59 -1.60 -9.80
C LEU A 48 5.40 -1.33 -10.73
N GLU A 49 5.35 -1.93 -11.91
CA GLU A 49 4.20 -1.81 -12.81
C GLU A 49 2.93 -2.45 -12.22
N ALA A 50 3.08 -3.63 -11.60
CA ALA A 50 1.98 -4.27 -10.88
C ALA A 50 1.53 -3.42 -9.67
N GLY A 51 2.48 -2.86 -8.91
CA GLY A 51 2.20 -1.94 -7.82
C GLY A 51 1.48 -0.68 -8.28
N PHE A 52 1.91 -0.08 -9.41
CA PHE A 52 1.24 1.05 -10.03
C PHE A 52 -0.18 0.68 -10.52
N LEU A 53 -0.36 -0.49 -11.13
CA LEU A 53 -1.68 -0.95 -11.56
C LEU A 53 -2.62 -1.14 -10.36
N VAL A 54 -2.14 -1.79 -9.29
CA VAL A 54 -2.93 -1.98 -8.07
C VAL A 54 -3.25 -0.61 -7.47
N GLY A 55 -2.25 0.24 -7.21
CA GLY A 55 -2.44 1.55 -6.61
C GLY A 55 -3.32 2.50 -7.44
N SER A 56 -3.23 2.47 -8.77
CA SER A 56 -4.08 3.28 -9.63
C SER A 56 -5.54 2.82 -9.59
N ARG A 57 -5.79 1.51 -9.54
CA ARG A 57 -7.14 0.94 -9.41
C ARG A 57 -7.73 1.09 -8.01
N PHE A 58 -6.89 1.24 -6.97
CA PHE A 58 -7.37 1.58 -5.63
C PHE A 58 -8.14 2.91 -5.62
N GLY A 59 -7.71 3.90 -6.42
CA GLY A 59 -8.44 5.16 -6.62
C GLY A 59 -9.79 5.00 -7.32
N ASP A 60 -9.95 4.00 -8.20
CA ASP A 60 -11.17 3.76 -9.00
C ASP A 60 -12.32 3.08 -8.22
N GLY A 61 -12.25 3.06 -6.88
CA GLY A 61 -13.29 2.47 -6.02
C GLY A 61 -13.01 1.03 -5.57
N LEU A 62 -11.93 0.39 -6.04
CA LEU A 62 -11.47 -0.89 -5.49
C LEU A 62 -11.15 -0.77 -3.99
N ALA A 63 -10.59 0.38 -3.56
CA ALA A 63 -10.36 0.69 -2.16
C ALA A 63 -11.66 0.61 -1.34
N ALA A 64 -12.79 1.05 -1.92
CA ALA A 64 -14.06 1.09 -1.22
C ALA A 64 -14.62 -0.31 -0.97
N LEU A 65 -14.62 -1.16 -2.01
CA LEU A 65 -15.03 -2.56 -1.90
C LEU A 65 -14.13 -3.33 -0.92
N TRP A 66 -12.82 -3.07 -0.98
CA TRP A 66 -11.86 -3.71 -0.09
C TRP A 66 -12.04 -3.29 1.38
N LEU A 67 -12.18 -1.99 1.64
CA LEU A 67 -12.44 -1.46 2.98
C LEU A 67 -13.77 -1.95 3.53
N ALA A 68 -14.81 -2.03 2.70
CA ALA A 68 -16.10 -2.59 3.09
C ALA A 68 -15.98 -4.08 3.48
N ALA A 69 -15.25 -4.88 2.71
CA ALA A 69 -15.00 -6.29 3.02
C ALA A 69 -14.20 -6.46 4.33
N CYS A 70 -13.17 -5.64 4.54
CA CYS A 70 -12.41 -5.63 5.79
C CYS A 70 -13.29 -5.23 6.98
N CYS A 71 -14.08 -4.17 6.85
CA CYS A 71 -15.00 -3.73 7.90
C CYS A 71 -16.03 -4.81 8.22
N TRP A 72 -16.57 -5.49 7.21
CA TRP A 72 -17.48 -6.62 7.37
C TRP A 72 -16.84 -7.76 8.17
N LEU A 73 -15.62 -8.17 7.83
CA LEU A 73 -14.90 -9.21 8.59
C LEU A 73 -14.62 -8.80 10.04
N ILE A 74 -14.26 -7.53 10.26
CA ILE A 74 -14.06 -6.98 11.61
C ILE A 74 -15.35 -7.05 12.42
N THR A 75 -16.50 -6.81 11.79
CA THR A 75 -17.80 -6.91 12.45
C THR A 75 -18.16 -8.33 12.89
N LEU A 76 -17.74 -9.34 12.11
CA LEU A 76 -18.01 -10.74 12.42
C LEU A 76 -17.06 -11.30 13.49
N GLY A 77 -15.80 -10.84 13.53
CA GLY A 77 -14.77 -11.43 14.38
C GLY A 77 -14.64 -10.85 15.79
N TRP A 78 -15.11 -9.62 16.04
CA TRP A 78 -14.85 -8.93 17.31
C TRP A 78 -16.13 -8.46 18.02
N LEU A 79 -16.23 -8.77 19.31
CA LEU A 79 -17.36 -8.39 20.17
C LEU A 79 -17.22 -7.00 20.81
N ARG A 80 -15.99 -6.54 21.06
CA ARG A 80 -15.75 -5.22 21.70
C ARG A 80 -15.71 -4.09 20.66
N LEU A 81 -16.55 -3.08 20.85
CA LEU A 81 -16.64 -1.90 19.98
C LEU A 81 -15.27 -1.20 19.82
N TRP A 82 -14.56 -0.96 20.92
CA TRP A 82 -13.27 -0.28 20.93
C TRP A 82 -12.23 -0.97 20.04
N THR A 83 -12.11 -2.30 20.15
CA THR A 83 -11.18 -3.05 19.31
C THR A 83 -11.60 -3.03 17.83
N ARG A 84 -12.89 -3.02 17.53
CA ARG A 84 -13.38 -2.94 16.15
C ARG A 84 -13.07 -1.59 15.50
N LEU A 85 -13.26 -0.50 16.24
CA LEU A 85 -12.98 0.85 15.75
C LEU A 85 -11.48 1.06 15.54
N LEU A 86 -10.65 0.61 16.49
CA LEU A 86 -9.19 0.68 16.34
C LEU A 86 -8.70 -0.13 15.14
N LEU A 87 -9.21 -1.36 14.96
CA LEU A 87 -8.80 -2.20 13.83
C LEU A 87 -9.27 -1.61 12.50
N ALA A 88 -10.50 -1.11 12.43
CA ALA A 88 -11.02 -0.45 11.23
C ALA A 88 -10.23 0.82 10.90
N PHE A 89 -9.85 1.61 11.91
CA PHE A 89 -9.02 2.80 11.72
C PHE A 89 -7.64 2.43 11.17
N ALA A 90 -6.99 1.45 11.77
CA ALA A 90 -5.69 0.96 11.32
C ALA A 90 -5.74 0.44 9.88
N VAL A 91 -6.76 -0.34 9.53
CA VAL A 91 -6.94 -0.84 8.16
C VAL A 91 -7.21 0.30 7.17
N SER A 92 -8.03 1.29 7.55
CA SER A 92 -8.28 2.46 6.70
C SER A 92 -7.01 3.29 6.47
N LEU A 93 -6.17 3.49 7.49
CA LEU A 93 -4.88 4.15 7.33
C LEU A 93 -3.93 3.39 6.41
N ILE A 94 -3.84 2.07 6.59
CA ILE A 94 -3.00 1.20 5.74
C ILE A 94 -3.46 1.30 4.28
N CYS A 95 -4.76 1.19 4.01
CA CYS A 95 -5.31 1.31 2.66
C CYS A 95 -5.18 2.74 2.07
N ALA A 96 -5.15 3.78 2.91
CA ALA A 96 -4.98 5.16 2.46
C ALA A 96 -3.52 5.49 2.11
N PHE A 97 -2.54 4.82 2.72
CA PHE A 97 -1.13 5.13 2.55
C PHE A 97 -0.38 4.11 1.69
N VAL A 98 -0.53 2.82 1.97
CA VAL A 98 0.34 1.76 1.39
C VAL A 98 0.22 1.64 -0.12
N PRO A 99 -0.97 1.65 -0.74
CA PRO A 99 -1.08 1.53 -2.18
C PRO A 99 -0.43 2.70 -2.94
N TYR A 100 -0.30 3.87 -2.31
CA TYR A 100 0.22 5.09 -2.92
C TYR A 100 1.71 5.29 -2.63
N PHE A 101 2.14 5.04 -1.39
CA PHE A 101 3.50 5.31 -0.92
C PHE A 101 4.38 4.07 -0.86
N GLY A 102 3.82 2.86 -0.73
CA GLY A 102 4.60 1.64 -0.57
C GLY A 102 5.57 1.39 -1.74
N PRO A 103 5.08 1.36 -3.00
CA PRO A 103 5.97 1.20 -4.15
C PRO A 103 7.05 2.30 -4.22
N MET A 104 6.73 3.54 -3.86
CA MET A 104 7.67 4.67 -3.86
C MET A 104 8.75 4.51 -2.77
N LEU A 105 8.38 4.12 -1.56
CA LEU A 105 9.31 3.87 -0.46
C LEU A 105 10.21 2.67 -0.76
N SER A 106 9.65 1.61 -1.33
CA SER A 106 10.37 0.39 -1.66
C SER A 106 11.50 0.60 -2.66
N ILE A 107 11.32 1.51 -3.62
CA ILE A 107 12.36 1.79 -4.62
C ILE A 107 13.37 2.82 -4.12
N SER A 108 12.99 3.71 -3.19
CA SER A 108 13.80 4.85 -2.75
C SER A 108 15.22 4.51 -2.28
N HIS A 109 15.43 3.30 -1.73
CA HIS A 109 16.73 2.82 -1.25
C HIS A 109 17.57 2.13 -2.32
N LEU A 110 16.98 1.77 -3.47
CA LEU A 110 17.64 1.04 -4.55
C LEU A 110 18.16 1.95 -5.66
N VAL A 111 17.62 3.17 -5.76
CA VAL A 111 17.91 4.04 -6.88
C VAL A 111 19.21 4.81 -6.69
N ASN A 112 19.97 4.98 -7.77
CA ASN A 112 21.15 5.85 -7.80
C ASN A 112 20.78 7.27 -7.34
N PRO A 113 21.60 7.98 -6.54
CA PRO A 113 21.38 9.37 -6.16
C PRO A 113 21.17 10.35 -7.34
N LYS A 114 21.54 9.97 -8.56
CA LYS A 114 21.23 10.72 -9.79
C LYS A 114 19.78 10.58 -10.27
N CYS A 115 19.06 9.57 -9.78
CA CYS A 115 17.65 9.45 -10.09
C CYS A 115 16.84 10.42 -9.23
N SER A 116 16.50 11.55 -9.85
CA SER A 116 15.51 12.49 -9.32
C SER A 116 14.21 12.33 -10.10
N PRO A 117 13.35 11.35 -9.79
CA PRO A 117 12.04 11.27 -10.40
C PRO A 117 11.25 12.51 -9.98
N ASN A 118 11.00 13.42 -10.93
CA ASN A 118 10.22 14.64 -10.70
C ASN A 118 9.05 14.71 -11.72
N GLU A 119 8.19 15.71 -11.57
CA GLU A 119 7.03 15.91 -12.45
C GLU A 119 7.40 16.25 -13.90
N GLY A 120 8.62 16.75 -14.13
CA GLY A 120 9.14 17.11 -15.46
C GLY A 120 9.87 15.98 -16.18
N GLY A 121 10.05 14.82 -15.55
CA GLY A 121 10.70 13.66 -16.12
C GLY A 121 11.52 12.85 -15.11
N VAL A 122 12.09 11.76 -15.61
CA VAL A 122 13.02 10.89 -14.88
C VAL A 122 14.37 11.08 -15.55
N GLY A 123 15.35 11.60 -14.82
CA GLY A 123 16.75 11.47 -15.23
C GLY A 123 17.16 9.99 -15.29
N ASP A 124 18.38 9.73 -15.73
CA ASP A 124 18.97 8.39 -15.81
C ASP A 124 18.80 7.58 -14.52
N CYS A 125 17.84 6.65 -14.52
CA CYS A 125 17.37 5.95 -13.34
C CYS A 125 17.68 4.46 -13.45
N PHE A 126 18.93 4.12 -13.12
CA PHE A 126 19.43 2.76 -13.22
C PHE A 126 19.34 2.01 -11.88
N VAL A 127 18.81 0.79 -11.91
CA VAL A 127 18.86 -0.17 -10.81
C VAL A 127 19.54 -1.43 -11.33
N TYR A 128 20.64 -1.84 -10.67
CA TYR A 128 21.49 -2.98 -11.06
C TYR A 128 21.92 -2.98 -12.55
N GLY A 129 22.13 -1.79 -13.14
CA GLY A 129 22.60 -1.61 -14.52
C GLY A 129 21.52 -1.52 -15.60
N ASN A 130 20.23 -1.63 -15.25
CA ASN A 130 19.11 -1.48 -16.19
C ASN A 130 18.26 -0.25 -15.87
N ASP A 131 17.71 0.39 -16.90
CA ASP A 131 16.84 1.56 -16.77
C ASP A 131 15.45 1.16 -16.23
N VAL A 132 15.10 1.74 -15.09
CA VAL A 132 13.79 1.60 -14.44
C VAL A 132 13.06 2.95 -14.31
N GLY A 133 13.55 4.01 -14.96
CA GLY A 133 13.04 5.37 -14.85
C GLY A 133 11.56 5.47 -15.18
N GLY A 134 11.12 4.86 -16.28
CA GLY A 134 9.71 4.87 -16.68
C GLY A 134 8.77 4.28 -15.62
N ALA A 135 9.20 3.22 -14.91
CA ALA A 135 8.41 2.61 -13.83
C ALA A 135 8.50 3.43 -12.53
N ALA A 136 9.69 3.97 -12.20
CA ALA A 136 9.90 4.83 -11.04
C ALA A 136 9.06 6.12 -11.13
N HIS A 137 9.00 6.76 -12.29
CA HIS A 137 8.19 7.95 -12.51
C HIS A 137 6.69 7.69 -12.35
N LYS A 138 6.19 6.57 -12.90
CA LYS A 138 4.79 6.15 -12.70
C LYS A 138 4.48 6.01 -11.21
N VAL A 139 5.35 5.38 -10.43
CA VAL A 139 5.16 5.18 -8.99
C VAL A 139 5.22 6.49 -8.19
N VAL A 140 6.12 7.42 -8.54
CA VAL A 140 6.16 8.75 -7.90
C VAL A 140 4.92 9.58 -8.25
N SER A 141 4.45 9.52 -9.49
CA SER A 141 3.18 10.14 -9.89
C SER A 141 1.98 9.57 -9.15
N LEU A 142 2.06 8.30 -8.71
CA LEU A 142 1.01 7.65 -7.93
C LEU A 142 0.84 8.29 -6.54
N GLY A 143 1.91 8.85 -5.97
CA GLY A 143 1.87 9.57 -4.69
C GLY A 143 0.89 10.75 -4.72
N TRP A 144 0.73 11.42 -5.87
CA TRP A 144 -0.23 12.51 -6.05
C TRP A 144 -1.70 12.06 -5.98
N ARG A 145 -1.97 10.78 -6.29
CA ARG A 145 -3.32 10.21 -6.19
C ARG A 145 -3.79 9.97 -4.76
N ILE A 146 -2.95 10.18 -3.73
CA ILE A 146 -3.43 10.16 -2.34
C ILE A 146 -4.54 11.19 -2.11
N ILE A 147 -4.54 12.30 -2.85
CA ILE A 147 -5.58 13.35 -2.76
C ILE A 147 -6.95 12.77 -3.12
N GLU A 148 -7.02 11.77 -4.00
CA GLU A 148 -8.26 11.08 -4.36
C GLU A 148 -8.56 9.92 -3.41
N GLY A 149 -7.54 9.13 -3.04
CA GLY A 149 -7.70 7.93 -2.24
C GLY A 149 -7.97 8.15 -0.76
N ALA A 150 -7.29 9.12 -0.13
CA ALA A 150 -7.40 9.38 1.29
C ALA A 150 -8.80 9.84 1.72
N PRO A 151 -9.49 10.76 1.00
CA PRO A 151 -10.87 11.12 1.32
C PRO A 151 -11.83 9.94 1.27
N ILE A 152 -11.66 9.02 0.30
CA ILE A 152 -12.49 7.81 0.17
C ILE A 152 -12.29 6.91 1.41
N ALA A 153 -11.04 6.65 1.80
CA ALA A 153 -10.73 5.83 2.95
C ALA A 153 -11.26 6.42 4.28
N ILE A 154 -11.10 7.74 4.45
CA ILE A 154 -11.63 8.48 5.62
C ILE A 154 -13.16 8.44 5.62
N GLY A 155 -13.80 8.69 4.49
CA GLY A 155 -15.26 8.68 4.36
C GLY A 155 -15.87 7.33 4.73
N ILE A 156 -15.29 6.24 4.23
CA ILE A 156 -15.77 4.88 4.54
C ILE A 156 -15.55 4.54 6.02
N PHE A 157 -14.41 4.93 6.60
CA PHE A 157 -14.17 4.76 8.03
C PHE A 157 -15.20 5.53 8.86
N ALA A 158 -15.50 6.78 8.51
CA ALA A 158 -16.48 7.60 9.21
C ALA A 158 -17.88 6.97 9.17
N VAL A 159 -18.32 6.51 7.99
CA VAL A 159 -19.60 5.80 7.85
C VAL A 159 -19.62 4.52 8.71
N TYR A 160 -18.56 3.72 8.65
CA TYR A 160 -18.44 2.52 9.48
C TYR A 160 -18.50 2.83 10.97
N ALA A 161 -17.77 3.84 11.43
CA ALA A 161 -17.75 4.24 12.84
C ALA A 161 -19.14 4.68 13.32
N ILE A 162 -19.86 5.48 12.52
CA ILE A 162 -21.23 5.91 12.81
C ILE A 162 -22.15 4.68 12.93
N VAL A 163 -22.13 3.78 11.96
CA VAL A 163 -22.97 2.57 11.97
C VAL A 163 -22.66 1.68 13.18
N ALA A 164 -21.38 1.44 13.47
CA ALA A 164 -20.96 0.62 14.60
C ALA A 164 -21.42 1.22 15.95
N VAL A 165 -21.28 2.54 16.11
CA VAL A 165 -21.73 3.26 17.32
C VAL A 165 -23.25 3.22 17.45
N ILE A 166 -24.00 3.43 16.37
CA ILE A 166 -25.47 3.37 16.38
C ILE A 166 -25.96 1.98 16.79
N ILE A 167 -25.36 0.91 16.24
CA ILE A 167 -25.72 -0.47 16.57
C ILE A 167 -25.49 -0.74 18.06
N GLU A 168 -24.34 -0.34 18.59
CA GLU A 168 -24.01 -0.49 20.02
C GLU A 168 -24.95 0.32 20.91
N LEU A 169 -25.26 1.57 20.54
CA LEU A 169 -26.20 2.41 21.29
C LEU A 169 -27.60 1.80 21.30
N ARG A 170 -28.05 1.20 20.19
CA ARG A 170 -29.33 0.48 20.13
C ARG A 170 -29.30 -0.79 20.99
N ALA A 171 -28.23 -1.57 20.92
CA ALA A 171 -28.06 -2.77 21.76
C ALA A 171 -28.09 -2.42 23.26
N ARG A 172 -27.43 -1.33 23.66
CA ARG A 172 -27.45 -0.84 25.05
C ARG A 172 -28.81 -0.32 25.50
N ARG A 173 -29.59 0.29 24.59
CA ARG A 173 -30.96 0.75 24.88
C ARG A 173 -31.96 -0.40 24.98
N GLN A 174 -31.71 -1.50 24.27
CA GLN A 174 -32.54 -2.70 24.26
C GLN A 174 -32.16 -3.70 25.35
N ALA A 175 -30.97 -3.56 25.96
CA ALA A 175 -30.63 -4.29 27.17
C ALA A 175 -31.60 -3.87 28.29
N PRO A 176 -32.35 -4.80 28.90
CA PRO A 176 -33.23 -4.49 30.01
C PRO A 176 -32.40 -3.80 31.11
N ARG A 177 -32.87 -2.67 31.62
CA ARG A 177 -32.30 -2.09 32.85
C ARG A 177 -32.34 -3.20 33.91
N PRO A 178 -31.21 -3.58 34.55
CA PRO A 178 -31.30 -4.38 35.74
C PRO A 178 -32.12 -3.56 36.74
N MET A 179 -33.30 -4.06 37.10
CA MET A 179 -34.06 -3.51 38.22
C MET A 179 -33.21 -3.78 39.46
N GLY A 180 -32.54 -2.73 39.94
CA GLY A 180 -31.95 -2.66 41.27
C GLY A 180 -32.84 -1.78 42.14
#